data_AF-W7KRX7-F1
#
_entry.id   AF-W7KRX7-F1
#
_cell.length_a   1.000
_cell.length_b   1.000
_cell.length_c   1.000
_cell.angle_alpha   90.00
_cell.angle_beta   90.00
_cell.angle_gamma   90.00
#
_symmetry.space_group_name_H-M   'P 1'
#
loop_
_entity.id
_entity.type
_entity.pdbx_description
1 polymer ?
#
loop_
_entity_poly.entity_id
_entity_poly.type
_entity_poly.pdbx_seq_one_letter_code
_entity_poly.pdbx_strand_id
1 'polypeptide(L)'
;MENGITAHIGGLKCDSPTCDYKDDSITLEQYESYIDAPCPDCGAPLLTLEDYNQVQKILSLVDLVNSLPEPTEDSKEKGKISFEFNGTGKVNVKIEKLDE
;
A
#
# COMPACT_ATOMS: atom_id res chain seq x y z
N MET A 1 -0.39 2.82 -21.89
CA MET A 1 -0.25 4.15 -21.26
C MET A 1 0.76 3.92 -20.14
N GLU A 2 2.02 4.30 -20.36
CA GLU A 2 3.16 3.88 -19.53
C GLU A 2 3.76 5.04 -18.70
N ASN A 3 3.08 6.19 -18.66
CA ASN A 3 3.60 7.41 -18.05
C ASN A 3 2.63 7.86 -16.94
N GLY A 4 2.98 7.54 -15.69
CA GLY A 4 2.17 7.79 -14.48
C GLY A 4 2.71 6.99 -13.29
N ILE A 5 2.04 7.06 -12.14
CA ILE A 5 2.30 6.18 -11.01
C ILE A 5 1.46 4.91 -11.19
N THR A 6 2.11 3.76 -11.33
CA THR A 6 1.45 2.45 -11.22
C THR A 6 1.58 1.96 -9.78
N ALA A 7 0.44 1.80 -9.10
CA ALA A 7 0.41 1.27 -7.73
C ALA A 7 0.02 -0.21 -7.76
N HIS A 8 0.85 -1.05 -7.15
CA HIS A 8 0.53 -2.45 -6.85
C HIS A 8 0.26 -2.55 -5.36
N ILE A 9 -1.02 -2.66 -4.98
CA ILE A 9 -1.46 -2.80 -3.59
C ILE A 9 -2.20 -4.12 -3.46
N GLY A 10 -1.78 -4.94 -2.51
CA GLY A 10 -2.38 -6.23 -2.22
C GLY A 10 -1.62 -6.93 -1.09
N GLY A 11 -2.29 -7.93 -0.54
CA GLY A 11 -1.83 -8.75 0.57
C GLY A 11 -1.99 -8.10 1.94
N LEU A 12 -2.29 -8.92 2.94
CA LEU A 12 -2.29 -8.51 4.35
C LEU A 12 -1.29 -9.35 5.14
N LYS A 13 -0.63 -8.72 6.10
CA LYS A 13 0.21 -9.39 7.10
C LYS A 13 -0.34 -9.07 8.48
N CYS A 14 -0.17 -9.99 9.42
CA CYS A 14 -0.48 -9.69 10.82
C CYS A 14 0.64 -8.81 11.41
N ASP A 15 0.26 -7.77 12.15
CA ASP A 15 1.20 -6.86 12.81
C ASP A 15 1.65 -7.35 14.19
N SER A 16 1.10 -8.46 14.69
CA SER A 16 1.49 -9.01 15.98
C SER A 16 2.93 -9.54 15.94
N PRO A 17 3.83 -9.14 16.86
CA PRO A 17 5.25 -9.48 16.81
C PRO A 17 5.55 -10.99 17.02
N THR A 18 4.53 -11.77 17.41
CA THR A 18 4.63 -13.22 17.60
C THR A 18 3.81 -14.00 16.57
N CYS A 19 3.37 -13.35 15.49
CA CYS A 19 2.55 -13.95 14.44
C CYS A 19 3.12 -13.60 13.07
N ASP A 20 3.42 -14.62 12.27
CA ASP A 20 3.97 -14.45 10.92
C ASP A 20 2.91 -14.63 9.83
N TYR A 21 1.63 -14.53 10.18
CA TYR A 21 0.54 -14.68 9.21
C TYR A 21 0.68 -13.64 8.10
N LYS A 22 0.60 -14.13 6.85
CA LYS A 22 0.62 -13.32 5.64
C LYS A 22 -0.23 -14.00 4.58
N ASP A 23 -1.06 -13.22 3.91
CA ASP A 23 -1.84 -13.66 2.77
C ASP A 23 -1.73 -12.65 1.64
N ASP A 24 -0.91 -12.99 0.63
CA ASP A 24 -0.69 -12.18 -0.57
C ASP A 24 -1.84 -12.28 -1.60
N SER A 25 -2.82 -13.17 -1.39
CA SER A 25 -3.94 -13.35 -2.30
C SER A 25 -5.06 -12.32 -2.10
N ILE A 26 -5.08 -11.63 -0.95
CA ILE A 26 -6.07 -10.61 -0.63
C ILE A 26 -5.84 -9.39 -1.51
N THR A 27 -6.84 -9.06 -2.33
CA THR A 27 -6.77 -7.91 -3.23
C THR A 27 -7.27 -6.64 -2.55
N LEU A 28 -6.90 -5.48 -3.09
CA LEU A 28 -7.28 -4.17 -2.56
C LEU A 28 -8.81 -4.01 -2.40
N GLU A 29 -9.59 -4.55 -3.34
CA GLU A 29 -11.07 -4.50 -3.31
C GLU A 29 -11.64 -5.24 -2.09
N GLN A 30 -10.88 -6.18 -1.53
CA GLN A 30 -11.30 -6.94 -0.35
C GLN A 30 -10.94 -6.24 0.96
N TYR A 31 -10.05 -5.24 0.97
CA TYR A 31 -9.50 -4.66 2.21
C TYR A 31 -10.58 -4.17 3.17
N GLU A 32 -11.64 -3.54 2.66
CA GLU A 32 -12.74 -3.05 3.50
C GLU A 32 -13.40 -4.17 4.31
N SER A 33 -13.49 -5.39 3.75
CA SER A 33 -14.05 -6.55 4.45
C SER A 33 -13.11 -7.15 5.51
N TYR A 34 -11.84 -6.78 5.50
CA TYR A 34 -10.83 -7.23 6.46
C TYR A 34 -10.59 -6.24 7.61
N ILE A 35 -11.30 -5.10 7.64
CA ILE A 35 -11.21 -4.14 8.73
C ILE A 35 -11.66 -4.83 10.03
N ASP A 36 -10.77 -4.83 11.03
CA ASP A 36 -10.91 -5.52 12.31
C ASP A 36 -11.17 -7.03 12.20
N ALA A 37 -10.97 -7.64 11.02
CA ALA A 37 -11.04 -9.08 10.86
C ALA A 37 -9.92 -9.75 11.67
N PRO A 38 -10.24 -10.79 12.46
CA PRO A 38 -9.24 -11.45 13.29
C PRO A 38 -8.27 -12.25 12.43
N CYS A 39 -6.99 -12.16 12.75
CA CYS A 39 -5.95 -13.01 12.22
C CYS A 39 -6.27 -14.49 12.54
N PRO A 40 -6.23 -15.40 11.56
CA PRO A 40 -6.58 -16.80 11.79
C PRO A 40 -5.59 -17.50 12.74
N ASP A 41 -4.36 -16.99 12.85
CA ASP A 41 -3.30 -17.61 13.66
C ASP A 41 -3.27 -17.11 15.11
N CYS A 42 -3.50 -15.80 15.33
CA CYS A 42 -3.38 -15.20 16.68
C CYS A 42 -4.60 -14.39 17.15
N GLY A 43 -5.59 -14.16 16.30
CA GLY A 43 -6.80 -13.41 16.62
C GLY A 43 -6.65 -11.88 16.68
N ALA A 44 -5.43 -11.34 16.54
CA ALA A 44 -5.22 -9.89 16.45
C ALA A 44 -5.85 -9.33 15.16
N PRO A 45 -6.27 -8.04 15.12
CA PRO A 45 -6.80 -7.42 13.90
C PRO A 45 -5.80 -7.50 12.74
N LEU A 46 -6.23 -7.95 11.56
CA LEU A 46 -5.39 -8.02 10.36
C LEU A 46 -5.24 -6.68 9.65
N LEU A 47 -6.27 -5.84 9.70
CA LEU A 47 -6.26 -4.52 9.12
C LEU A 47 -7.04 -3.59 10.03
N THR A 48 -6.40 -2.53 10.52
CA THR A 48 -7.09 -1.52 11.31
C THR A 48 -7.79 -0.53 10.39
N LEU A 49 -8.84 0.12 10.89
CA LEU A 49 -9.50 1.21 10.17
C LEU A 49 -8.51 2.35 9.83
N GLU A 50 -7.52 2.59 10.70
CA GLU A 50 -6.49 3.62 10.48
C GLU A 50 -5.62 3.30 9.27
N ASP A 51 -5.13 2.07 9.16
CA ASP A 51 -4.30 1.64 8.02
C ASP A 51 -5.10 1.61 6.72
N TYR A 52 -6.36 1.14 6.76
CA TYR A 52 -7.26 1.23 5.61
C TYR A 52 -7.41 2.67 5.10
N ASN A 53 -7.67 3.61 6.00
CA ASN A 53 -7.80 5.02 5.64
C ASN A 53 -6.51 5.60 5.05
N GLN A 54 -5.33 5.13 5.49
CA GLN A 54 -4.06 5.56 4.91
C GLN A 54 -3.86 5.00 3.49
N VAL A 55 -4.25 3.75 3.24
CA VAL A 55 -4.27 3.16 1.89
C VAL A 55 -5.17 3.98 0.94
N GLN A 56 -6.38 4.34 1.38
CA GLN A 56 -7.31 5.15 0.58
C GLN A 56 -6.74 6.53 0.21
N LYS A 57 -5.99 7.16 1.12
CA LYS A 57 -5.30 8.44 0.83
C LYS A 57 -4.18 8.28 -0.20
N ILE A 58 -3.44 7.17 -0.14
CA ILE A 58 -2.38 6.88 -1.12
C ILE A 58 -2.99 6.66 -2.51
N LEU A 59 -4.10 5.92 -2.61
CA LEU A 59 -4.84 5.75 -3.86
C LEU A 59 -5.31 7.08 -4.43
N SER A 60 -5.88 7.93 -3.58
CA SER A 60 -6.31 9.28 -3.98
C SER A 60 -5.14 10.14 -4.50
N LEU A 61 -3.94 9.98 -3.93
CA LEU A 61 -2.74 10.65 -4.40
C LEU A 61 -2.27 10.10 -5.76
N VAL A 62 -2.32 8.78 -5.95
CA VAL A 62 -1.99 8.12 -7.22
C VAL A 62 -2.92 8.63 -8.32
N ASP A 63 -4.23 8.68 -8.05
CA ASP A 63 -5.23 9.18 -9.00
C ASP A 63 -5.00 10.66 -9.32
N LEU A 64 -4.68 11.48 -8.30
CA LEU A 64 -4.37 12.89 -8.50
C LEU A 64 -3.15 13.06 -9.42
N VAL A 65 -2.06 12.33 -9.16
CA VAL A 65 -0.84 12.41 -9.99
C VAL A 65 -1.12 11.94 -11.42
N ASN A 66 -1.89 10.86 -11.59
CA ASN A 66 -2.24 10.34 -12.91
C ASN A 66 -3.22 11.25 -13.68
N SER A 67 -3.92 12.16 -13.00
CA SER A 67 -4.76 13.19 -13.63
C SER A 67 -3.98 14.41 -14.12
N LEU A 68 -2.73 14.57 -13.70
CA LEU A 68 -1.86 15.68 -14.13
C LEU A 68 -1.28 15.42 -15.52
N PRO A 69 -0.98 16.48 -16.29
CA PRO A 69 -0.29 16.33 -17.58
C PRO A 69 1.08 15.68 -17.40
N GLU A 70 1.49 14.87 -18.39
CA GLU A 70 2.75 14.14 -18.34
C GLU A 70 3.95 15.09 -18.13
N PRO A 71 4.91 14.71 -17.26
CA PRO A 71 6.15 15.45 -17.12
C PRO A 71 6.95 15.42 -18.44
N THR A 72 7.69 16.49 -18.71
CA THR A 72 8.55 16.60 -19.89
C THR A 72 9.64 15.52 -19.90
N GLU A 73 10.10 15.09 -21.08
CA GLU A 73 11.13 14.03 -21.24
C GLU A 73 12.38 14.27 -20.38
N ASP A 74 12.79 15.52 -20.16
CA ASP A 74 13.94 15.91 -19.33
C ASP A 74 13.77 15.61 -17.81
N SER A 75 12.62 15.09 -17.37
CA SER A 75 12.28 14.83 -15.96
C SER A 75 11.86 13.39 -15.68
N LYS A 76 12.09 12.46 -16.61
CA LYS A 76 11.71 11.05 -16.47
C LYS A 76 12.73 10.25 -15.67
N GLU A 77 12.73 10.41 -14.35
CA GLU A 77 13.36 9.42 -13.45
C GLU A 77 12.33 8.39 -13.02
N LYS A 78 12.64 7.10 -13.16
CA LYS A 78 11.81 6.01 -12.62
C LYS A 78 12.22 5.74 -11.18
N GLY A 79 11.23 5.53 -10.31
CA GLY A 79 11.46 5.19 -8.92
C GLY A 79 10.39 4.25 -8.39
N LYS A 80 10.78 3.40 -7.44
CA LYS A 80 9.88 2.53 -6.69
C LYS A 80 9.67 3.13 -5.30
N ILE A 81 8.41 3.29 -4.93
CA ILE A 81 8.01 3.72 -3.59
C ILE A 81 7.32 2.52 -2.93
N SER A 82 7.82 2.08 -1.78
CA SER A 82 7.23 1.01 -0.98
C SER A 82 6.68 1.59 0.32
N PHE A 83 5.43 1.28 0.63
CA PHE A 83 4.75 1.66 1.86
C PHE A 83 4.58 0.43 2.74
N GLU A 84 4.97 0.53 4.01
CA GLU A 84 4.75 -0.52 5.01
C GLU A 84 3.92 0.04 6.16
N PHE A 85 2.79 -0.61 6.42
CA PHE A 85 1.87 -0.35 7.52
C PHE A 85 2.17 -1.29 8.69
N ASN A 86 1.81 -0.87 9.89
CA ASN A 86 2.12 -1.58 11.13
C ASN A 86 0.98 -1.49 12.18
N GLY A 87 -0.24 -1.19 11.76
CA GLY A 87 -1.41 -1.11 12.64
C GLY A 87 -1.54 0.18 13.44
N THR A 88 -0.54 1.08 13.41
CA THR A 88 -0.54 2.32 14.20
C THR A 88 -0.91 3.58 13.41
N GLY A 89 -1.30 3.42 12.14
CA GLY A 89 -1.49 4.54 11.21
C GLY A 89 -0.20 5.24 10.76
N LYS A 90 0.96 4.85 11.31
CA LYS A 90 2.29 5.28 10.84
C LYS A 90 2.70 4.42 9.64
N VAL A 91 3.22 5.08 8.62
CA VAL A 91 3.67 4.41 7.38
C VAL A 91 5.17 4.57 7.25
N ASN A 92 5.87 3.44 7.12
CA ASN A 92 7.27 3.44 6.72
C ASN A 92 7.34 3.56 5.20
N VAL A 93 8.05 4.56 4.70
CA VAL A 93 8.20 4.81 3.26
C VAL A 93 9.64 4.51 2.86
N LYS A 94 9.83 3.65 1.86
CA LYS A 94 11.12 3.39 1.22
C LYS A 94 11.05 3.86 -0.23
N ILE A 95 12.05 4.63 -0.65
CA ILE A 95 12.14 5.16 -2.01
C ILE A 95 13.44 4.63 -2.62
N GLU A 96 13.31 3.95 -3.76
CA GLU A 96 14.43 3.38 -4.51
C GLU A 96 14.41 3.96 -5.92
N LYS A 97 15.53 4.52 -6.38
CA LYS A 97 15.67 4.86 -7.79
C LYS A 97 15.78 3.58 -8.59
N LEU A 98 15.07 3.51 -9.71
CA LEU A 98 15.22 2.43 -10.67
C LEU A 98 16.12 2.94 -11.79
N ASP A 99 17.39 2.56 -11.73
CA ASP A 99 18.31 2.76 -12.85
C ASP A 99 17.88 1.79 -13.98
N GLU A 100 17.78 2.29 -15.22
CA GLU A 100 17.36 1.54 -16.40
C GLU A 100 18.30 0.40 -16.80
#